data_AF-A0A1G2Z5Q7-F1
#
_entry.id   AF-A0A1G2Z5Q7-F1
#
_cell.length_a   1.000
_cell.length_b   1.000
_cell.length_c   1.000
_cell.angle_alpha   90.00
_cell.angle_beta   90.00
_cell.angle_gamma   90.00
#
_symmetry.space_group_name_H-M   'P 1'
#
loop_
_entity.id
_entity.type
_entity.pdbx_description
1 polymer ?
#
loop_
_entity_poly.entity_id
_entity_poly.type
_entity_poly.pdbx_seq_one_letter_code
_entity_poly.pdbx_strand_id
1 'polypeptide(L)'
;MEHDLLFDAIRQDKPYNEAQRGADAVMTAILGRMAAFSGQRITWEQAIASDREEAPGLDHYTWDSNPPVMPDDQGRYPVAMPGLTKVL
;
A
#
# COMPACT_ATOMS: atom_id res chain seq x y z
N MET A 1 3.11 -24.26 0.62
CA MET A 1 2.34 -24.23 1.89
C MET A 1 1.00 -23.52 1.75
N GLU A 2 0.91 -22.22 1.42
CA GLU A 2 -0.40 -21.54 1.29
C GLU A 2 -1.25 -22.09 0.13
N HIS A 3 -0.70 -22.14 -1.09
CA HIS A 3 -1.38 -22.76 -2.22
C HIS A 3 -1.80 -24.22 -1.99
N ASP A 4 -1.07 -25.00 -1.19
CA ASP A 4 -1.41 -26.39 -0.90
C ASP A 4 -2.71 -26.48 -0.08
N LEU A 5 -2.86 -25.61 0.92
CA LEU A 5 -4.06 -25.51 1.75
C LEU A 5 -5.25 -24.96 0.97
N LEU A 6 -5.01 -23.95 0.11
CA LEU A 6 -6.02 -23.43 -0.80
C LEU A 6 -6.55 -24.53 -1.72
N PHE A 7 -5.66 -25.31 -2.35
CA PHE A 7 -6.08 -26.37 -3.26
C PHE A 7 -6.73 -27.55 -2.54
N ASP A 8 -6.33 -27.88 -1.30
CA ASP A 8 -7.03 -28.87 -0.48
C ASP A 8 -8.46 -28.43 -0.19
N ALA A 9 -8.63 -27.17 0.23
CA ALA A 9 -9.94 -26.61 0.56
C ALA A 9 -10.89 -26.59 -0.66
N ILE A 10 -10.39 -26.22 -1.83
CA ILE A 10 -11.16 -26.26 -3.08
C ILE A 10 -11.55 -27.69 -3.44
N ARG A 11 -10.60 -28.64 -3.40
CA ARG A 11 -10.86 -30.04 -3.81
C ARG A 11 -11.79 -30.77 -2.85
N GLN A 12 -11.80 -30.40 -1.58
CA GLN A 12 -12.58 -31.06 -0.53
C GLN A 12 -13.79 -30.25 -0.07
N ASP A 13 -14.13 -29.17 -0.79
CA ASP A 13 -15.25 -28.27 -0.49
C ASP A 13 -15.26 -27.79 0.99
N LYS A 14 -14.09 -27.37 1.47
CA LYS A 14 -13.92 -26.88 2.84
C LYS A 14 -13.92 -25.35 2.88
N PRO A 15 -14.51 -24.74 3.91
CA PRO A 15 -14.34 -23.31 4.16
C PRO A 15 -12.87 -23.02 4.50
N TYR A 16 -12.26 -22.11 3.74
CA TYR A 16 -10.90 -21.64 3.97
C TYR A 16 -10.83 -20.14 3.70
N ASN A 17 -10.35 -19.39 4.68
CA ASN A 17 -10.29 -17.93 4.59
C ASN A 17 -8.98 -17.43 5.20
N GLU A 18 -8.15 -16.80 4.36
CA GLU A 18 -6.92 -16.14 4.78
C GLU A 18 -6.95 -14.61 4.53
N ALA A 19 -8.11 -14.05 4.22
CA ALA A 19 -8.26 -12.65 3.85
C ALA A 19 -7.66 -11.71 4.91
N GLN A 20 -7.91 -11.98 6.20
CA GLN A 20 -7.35 -11.19 7.30
C GLN A 20 -5.81 -11.28 7.32
N ARG A 21 -5.26 -12.50 7.21
CA ARG A 21 -3.81 -12.70 7.21
C ARG A 21 -3.15 -11.99 6.01
N GLY A 22 -3.78 -12.07 4.84
CA GLY A 22 -3.33 -11.37 3.64
C GLY A 22 -3.37 -9.85 3.81
N ALA A 23 -4.48 -9.32 4.34
CA ALA A 23 -4.62 -7.90 4.63
C ALA A 23 -3.56 -7.41 5.63
N ASP A 24 -3.32 -8.16 6.71
CA ASP A 24 -2.32 -7.81 7.73
C ASP A 24 -0.89 -7.86 7.18
N ALA A 25 -0.58 -8.82 6.30
CA ALA A 25 0.72 -8.93 5.64
C ALA A 25 0.98 -7.73 4.71
N VAL A 26 -0.02 -7.33 3.91
CA VAL A 26 0.08 -6.15 3.05
C VAL A 26 0.21 -4.88 3.89
N MET A 27 -0.60 -4.74 4.94
CA MET A 27 -0.54 -3.59 5.83
C MET A 27 0.81 -3.48 6.55
N THR A 28 1.43 -4.61 6.89
CA THR A 28 2.81 -4.64 7.43
C THR A 28 3.82 -4.07 6.44
N ALA A 29 3.70 -4.39 5.15
CA ALA A 29 4.56 -3.84 4.12
C ALA A 29 4.34 -2.32 3.95
N ILE A 30 3.09 -1.86 3.98
CA ILE A 30 2.73 -0.43 3.94
C ILE A 30 3.33 0.30 5.15
N LEU A 31 3.15 -0.22 6.37
CA LEU A 31 3.71 0.34 7.59
C LEU A 31 5.24 0.44 7.52
N GLY A 32 5.91 -0.59 7.00
CA GLY A 32 7.35 -0.60 6.77
C GLY A 32 7.80 0.53 5.82
N ARG A 33 7.08 0.72 4.70
CA ARG A 33 7.31 1.83 3.77
C ARG A 33 7.13 3.18 4.45
N MET A 34 6.04 3.37 5.20
CA MET A 34 5.76 4.60 5.90
C MET A 34 6.88 4.94 6.90
N ALA A 35 7.28 3.99 7.74
CA ALA A 35 8.33 4.18 8.72
C ALA A 35 9.69 4.48 8.07
N ALA A 36 10.06 3.73 7.02
CA ALA A 36 11.33 3.94 6.32
C ALA A 36 11.41 5.30 5.63
N PHE A 37 10.33 5.72 4.96
CA PHE A 37 10.32 6.97 4.18
C PHE A 37 10.19 8.21 5.06
N SER A 38 9.46 8.14 6.16
CA SER A 38 9.38 9.25 7.11
C SER A 38 10.54 9.31 8.09
N GLY A 39 11.21 8.18 8.36
CA GLY A 39 12.18 8.06 9.45
C GLY A 39 11.53 8.14 10.84
N GLN A 40 10.20 8.03 10.93
CA GLN A 40 9.44 8.16 12.16
C GLN A 40 9.01 6.80 12.70
N ARG A 41 8.82 6.74 14.02
CA ARG A 41 8.11 5.62 14.64
C ARG A 41 6.62 5.78 14.38
N ILE A 42 6.04 4.86 13.62
CA ILE A 42 4.60 4.81 13.31
C ILE A 42 4.03 3.54 13.93
N THR A 43 2.93 3.66 14.66
CA THR A 43 2.23 2.49 15.23
C THR A 43 1.25 1.90 14.23
N TRP A 44 0.84 0.65 14.48
CA TRP A 44 -0.17 -0.02 13.67
C TRP A 44 -1.48 0.77 13.62
N GLU A 45 -1.93 1.28 14.77
CA GLU A 45 -3.16 2.04 14.93
C GLU A 45 -3.12 3.35 14.14
N GLN A 46 -1.97 4.04 14.16
CA GLN A 46 -1.77 5.26 13.37
C GLN A 46 -1.84 4.99 11.87
N ALA A 47 -1.24 3.88 11.42
CA ALA A 47 -1.21 3.56 10.01
C ALA A 47 -2.57 3.09 9.48
N ILE A 48 -3.30 2.25 10.22
CA ILE A 48 -4.66 1.83 9.83
C ILE A 48 -5.66 2.99 9.86
N ALA A 49 -5.50 3.94 10.79
CA ALA A 49 -6.37 5.11 10.89
C ALA A 49 -6.00 6.25 9.93
N SER A 50 -4.97 6.09 9.11
CA SER A 50 -4.53 7.14 8.18
C SER A 50 -5.59 7.43 7.11
N ASP A 51 -5.87 8.70 6.90
CA ASP A 51 -6.75 9.23 5.84
C ASP A 51 -5.98 9.66 4.59
N ARG A 52 -4.70 9.28 4.50
CA ARG A 52 -3.83 9.62 3.39
C ARG A 52 -4.26 8.93 2.10
N GLU A 53 -4.63 9.73 1.10
CA GLU A 53 -4.95 9.26 -0.25
C GLU A 53 -3.73 9.37 -1.17
N GLU A 54 -3.24 8.24 -1.69
CA GLU A 54 -2.07 8.22 -2.58
C GLU A 54 -2.41 8.57 -4.04
N ALA A 55 -3.68 8.46 -4.45
CA ALA A 55 -4.14 8.80 -5.80
C ALA A 55 -5.45 9.62 -5.76
N PRO A 56 -5.39 10.91 -5.40
CA PRO A 56 -6.57 11.75 -5.29
C PRO A 56 -7.35 11.86 -6.60
N GLY A 57 -8.66 11.62 -6.52
CA GLY A 57 -9.60 11.76 -7.65
C GLY A 57 -9.42 10.71 -8.76
N LEU A 58 -8.86 9.54 -8.41
CA LEU A 58 -8.58 8.45 -9.35
C LEU A 58 -9.82 8.00 -10.15
N ASP A 59 -11.01 8.11 -9.57
CA ASP A 59 -12.29 7.79 -10.19
C ASP A 59 -12.67 8.71 -11.36
N HIS A 60 -12.02 9.87 -11.49
CA HIS A 60 -12.19 10.80 -12.60
C HIS A 60 -11.08 10.74 -13.64
N TYR A 61 -10.12 9.81 -13.49
CA TYR A 61 -9.00 9.73 -14.43
C TYR A 61 -9.47 9.16 -15.76
N THR A 62 -8.96 9.76 -16.82
CA THR A 62 -9.12 9.34 -18.21
C THR A 62 -7.76 9.02 -18.81
N TRP A 63 -7.73 8.49 -20.03
CA TRP A 63 -6.48 8.24 -20.75
C TRP A 63 -5.65 9.50 -20.97
N ASP A 64 -6.27 10.68 -20.98
CA ASP A 64 -5.62 11.97 -21.21
C ASP A 64 -5.30 12.70 -19.89
N SER A 65 -5.62 12.11 -18.74
CA SER A 65 -5.37 12.72 -17.43
C SER A 65 -3.88 12.71 -17.10
N ASN A 66 -3.40 13.82 -16.52
CA ASN A 66 -2.06 13.87 -15.95
C ASN A 66 -2.01 12.98 -14.69
N PRO A 67 -0.89 12.26 -14.45
CA PRO A 67 -0.69 11.56 -13.19
C PRO A 67 -0.56 12.55 -12.01
N PRO A 68 -0.84 12.13 -10.77
CA PRO A 68 -0.77 12.99 -9.59
C PRO A 68 0.65 13.43 -9.25
N VAL A 69 1.66 12.73 -9.78
CA VAL A 69 3.07 13.08 -9.66
C VAL A 69 3.61 13.42 -11.04
N MET A 70 4.01 14.69 -11.21
CA MET A 70 4.60 15.22 -12.44
C MET A 70 6.11 15.46 -12.26
N PRO A 71 6.89 15.46 -13.35
CA PRO A 71 8.31 15.80 -13.28
C PRO A 71 8.52 17.30 -13.02
N ASP A 72 9.70 17.66 -12.51
CA ASP A 72 10.16 19.04 -12.42
C ASP A 72 10.60 19.61 -13.79
N ASP A 73 11.02 20.88 -13.82
CA ASP A 73 11.50 21.56 -15.04
C ASP A 73 12.72 20.88 -15.70
N GLN A 74 13.40 19.99 -14.99
CA GLN A 74 14.54 19.20 -15.47
C GLN A 74 14.14 17.77 -15.86
N GLY A 75 12.84 17.45 -15.86
CA GLY A 75 12.32 16.13 -16.20
C GLY A 75 12.45 15.07 -15.10
N ARG A 76 12.78 15.47 -13.86
CA ARG A 76 13.00 14.53 -12.74
C ARG A 76 11.72 14.36 -11.94
N TYR A 77 11.40 13.12 -11.60
CA TYR A 77 10.27 12.82 -10.72
C TYR A 77 10.70 12.88 -9.25
N PRO A 78 9.85 13.39 -8.34
CA PRO A 78 10.12 13.34 -6.92
C PRO A 78 10.17 11.88 -6.47
N VAL A 79 11.20 11.54 -5.71
CA VAL A 79 11.39 10.21 -5.13
C VAL A 79 11.16 10.28 -3.62
N ALA A 80 10.61 9.22 -3.04
CA ALA A 80 10.50 9.11 -1.61
C ALA A 80 11.91 9.07 -0.99
N MET A 81 12.20 10.03 -0.13
CA MET A 81 13.47 10.20 0.56
C MET A 81 13.32 9.77 2.02
N PRO A 82 14.15 8.83 2.52
CA PRO A 82 14.15 8.44 3.93
C PRO A 82 14.33 9.64 4.87
N GLY A 83 13.51 9.73 5.91
CA GLY A 83 13.57 10.81 6.91
C GLY A 83 12.93 12.13 6.49
N LEU A 84 12.45 12.25 5.25
CA LEU A 84 11.92 13.50 4.69
C LEU A 84 10.49 13.35 4.15
N THR A 85 10.11 12.16 3.71
CA THR A 85 8.83 11.97 3.05
C THR A 85 7.70 12.01 4.06
N LYS A 86 6.67 12.82 3.79
CA LYS A 86 5.44 12.83 4.58
C LYS A 86 4.58 11.62 4.20
N VAL A 87 4.24 10.80 5.19
CA VAL A 87 3.54 9.51 5.00
C VAL A 87 2.26 9.37 5.81
N LEU A 88 1.99 10.30 6.74
CA LEU A 88 0.74 10.46 7.47
C LEU A 88 0.16 11.83 7.10
#